data_AF-A0A0F0CPU9-F1
#
_entry.id   AF-A0A0F0CPU9-F1
#
_cell.length_a   1.000
_cell.length_b   1.000
_cell.length_c   1.000
_cell.angle_alpha   90.00
_cell.angle_beta   90.00
_cell.angle_gamma   90.00
#
_symmetry.space_group_name_H-M   'P 1'
#
loop_
_entity.id
_entity.type
_entity.pdbx_description
1 polymer ?
#
loop_
_entity_poly.entity_id
_entity_poly.type
_entity_poly.pdbx_seq_one_letter_code
_entity_poly.pdbx_strand_id
1 'polypeptide(L)'
;MKFIMLYFSKKAKKDWYIMLPKKFIFFLIGIIELFIGITALMGCFIVQTWHVGIPIKPWNVYIFVVITAIFSIILGIGILKRRLWANELLIFFSGYVVINKILMYSGLLTFNSHIVKIIPIWAKDSISFLYHIVLVIILLYFKLIQPINLKK
;
A
#
# COMPACT_ATOMS: atom_id res chain seq x y z
N MET A 1 -32.10 18.81 -31.98
CA MET A 1 -31.70 18.99 -30.56
C MET A 1 -31.90 17.76 -29.67
N LYS A 2 -33.05 17.05 -29.69
CA LYS A 2 -33.30 15.85 -28.86
C LYS A 2 -32.29 14.68 -29.04
N PHE A 3 -31.76 14.48 -30.25
CA PHE A 3 -30.79 13.41 -30.53
C PHE A 3 -29.42 13.63 -29.86
N ILE A 4 -28.98 14.88 -29.71
CA ILE A 4 -27.70 15.21 -29.07
C ILE A 4 -27.80 14.95 -27.56
N MET A 5 -28.91 15.31 -26.92
CA MET A 5 -29.15 14.99 -25.49
C MET A 5 -29.18 13.48 -25.20
N LEU A 6 -29.77 12.67 -26.08
CA LEU A 6 -29.79 11.21 -25.93
C LEU A 6 -28.41 10.58 -26.08
N TYR A 7 -27.56 11.12 -26.96
CA TYR A 7 -26.19 10.65 -27.15
C TYR A 7 -25.31 10.98 -25.92
N PHE A 8 -25.44 12.19 -25.37
CA PHE A 8 -24.75 12.57 -24.13
C PHE A 8 -25.24 11.76 -22.92
N SER A 9 -26.53 11.45 -22.84
CA SER A 9 -27.11 10.65 -21.75
C SER A 9 -26.59 9.20 -21.75
N LYS A 10 -26.50 8.54 -22.91
CA LYS A 10 -25.97 7.17 -23.01
C LYS A 10 -24.46 7.10 -22.77
N LYS A 11 -23.69 8.08 -23.25
CA LYS A 11 -22.23 8.15 -23.02
C LYS A 11 -21.92 8.43 -21.55
N ALA A 12 -22.63 9.37 -20.92
CA ALA A 12 -22.49 9.67 -19.50
C ALA A 12 -22.84 8.47 -18.60
N LYS A 13 -23.88 7.67 -18.93
CA LYS A 13 -24.20 6.43 -18.19
C LYS A 13 -23.12 5.36 -18.33
N LYS A 14 -22.53 5.18 -19.52
CA LYS A 14 -21.46 4.20 -19.77
C LYS A 14 -20.18 4.55 -19.01
N ASP A 15 -19.86 5.84 -18.92
CA ASP A 15 -18.69 6.31 -18.16
C ASP A 15 -18.93 6.26 -16.63
N TRP A 16 -20.17 6.43 -16.16
CA TRP A 16 -20.50 6.42 -14.72
C TRP A 16 -20.26 5.06 -14.04
N TYR A 17 -20.61 3.96 -14.70
CA TYR A 17 -20.35 2.60 -14.19
C TYR A 17 -18.85 2.28 -14.09
N ILE A 18 -18.01 2.94 -14.90
CA ILE A 18 -16.55 2.80 -14.89
C ILE A 18 -15.91 3.75 -13.86
N MET A 19 -16.55 4.86 -13.50
CA MET A 19 -16.02 5.88 -12.56
C MET A 19 -16.29 5.58 -11.08
N LEU A 20 -17.43 4.98 -10.73
CA LEU A 20 -17.77 4.60 -9.36
C LEU A 20 -16.78 3.62 -8.70
N PRO A 21 -16.34 2.52 -9.36
CA PRO A 21 -15.40 1.58 -8.74
C PRO A 21 -14.03 2.22 -8.47
N LYS A 22 -13.59 3.18 -9.28
CA LYS A 22 -12.26 3.82 -9.11
C LYS A 22 -12.15 4.58 -7.80
N LYS A 23 -13.14 5.44 -7.49
CA LYS A 23 -13.13 6.20 -6.24
C LYS A 23 -13.12 5.26 -5.04
N PHE A 24 -13.92 4.19 -5.10
CA PHE A 24 -13.96 3.18 -4.05
C PHE A 24 -12.61 2.43 -3.91
N ILE A 25 -11.97 2.01 -5.00
CA ILE A 25 -10.68 1.29 -4.96
C ILE A 25 -9.60 2.11 -4.26
N PHE A 26 -9.39 3.36 -4.67
CA PHE A 26 -8.40 4.22 -4.02
C PHE A 26 -8.72 4.51 -2.55
N PHE A 27 -10.00 4.62 -2.21
CA PHE A 27 -10.42 4.76 -0.81
C PHE A 27 -10.02 3.53 0.01
N LEU A 28 -10.29 2.34 -0.54
CA LEU A 28 -9.97 1.06 0.07
C LEU A 28 -8.45 0.86 0.23
N ILE A 29 -7.67 1.18 -0.80
CA ILE A 29 -6.20 1.19 -0.75
C ILE A 29 -5.72 2.14 0.36
N GLY A 30 -6.23 3.38 0.40
CA GLY A 30 -5.83 4.36 1.41
C GLY A 30 -6.12 3.89 2.85
N ILE A 31 -7.26 3.23 3.07
CA ILE A 31 -7.60 2.64 4.38
C ILE A 31 -6.66 1.47 4.72
N ILE A 32 -6.38 0.57 3.77
CA ILE A 32 -5.47 -0.55 4.01
C ILE A 32 -4.08 -0.04 4.38
N GLU A 33 -3.53 0.93 3.65
CA GLU A 33 -2.20 1.51 3.93
C GLU A 33 -2.14 2.19 5.32
N LEU A 34 -3.21 2.88 5.71
CA LEU A 34 -3.34 3.42 7.06
C LEU A 34 -3.33 2.31 8.11
N PHE A 35 -4.12 1.25 7.88
CA PHE A 35 -4.24 0.14 8.81
C PHE A 35 -2.92 -0.61 8.97
N ILE A 36 -2.20 -0.87 7.87
CA ILE A 36 -0.86 -1.48 7.88
C ILE A 36 0.10 -0.62 8.71
N GLY A 37 0.15 0.69 8.46
CA GLY A 37 1.05 1.60 9.18
C GLY A 37 0.74 1.70 10.68
N ILE A 38 -0.54 1.86 11.05
CA ILE A 38 -0.97 1.94 12.45
C ILE A 38 -0.66 0.63 13.18
N THR A 39 -1.04 -0.52 12.61
CA THR A 39 -0.80 -1.82 13.25
C THR A 39 0.70 -2.13 13.38
N ALA A 40 1.52 -1.73 12.41
CA ALA A 40 2.98 -1.87 12.48
C ALA A 40 3.59 -1.00 13.60
N LEU A 41 3.17 0.27 13.72
CA LEU A 41 3.62 1.15 14.81
C LEU A 41 3.18 0.62 16.17
N MET A 42 1.92 0.25 16.33
CA MET A 42 1.41 -0.34 17.58
C MET A 42 2.20 -1.61 17.94
N GLY A 43 2.47 -2.48 16.97
CA GLY A 43 3.29 -3.67 17.18
C GLY A 43 4.71 -3.33 17.66
N CYS A 44 5.34 -2.29 17.10
CA CYS A 44 6.63 -1.81 17.59
C CYS A 44 6.57 -1.31 19.04
N PHE A 45 5.56 -0.50 19.39
CA PHE A 45 5.39 0.03 20.74
C PHE A 45 5.09 -1.07 21.77
N ILE A 46 4.22 -2.04 21.45
CA ILE A 46 3.86 -3.13 22.37
C ILE A 46 5.09 -4.01 22.64
N VAL A 47 5.83 -4.40 21.58
CA VAL A 47 7.02 -5.26 21.74
C VAL A 47 8.09 -4.57 22.58
N GLN A 48 8.30 -3.26 22.40
CA GLN A 48 9.30 -2.51 23.15
C GLN A 48 8.90 -2.28 24.62
N THR A 49 7.61 -2.05 24.89
CA THR A 49 7.13 -1.74 26.25
C THR A 49 6.96 -2.99 27.12
N TRP A 50 6.62 -4.14 26.52
CA TRP A 50 6.39 -5.38 27.28
C TRP A 50 7.67 -6.15 27.62
N HIS A 51 8.76 -5.92 26.89
CA HIS A 51 10.05 -6.54 27.17
C HIS A 51 10.95 -5.53 27.89
N VAL A 52 10.75 -5.42 29.21
CA VAL A 52 11.65 -4.68 30.09
C VAL A 52 13.02 -5.35 30.07
N GLY A 53 13.93 -4.86 29.21
CA GLY A 53 15.37 -5.09 29.33
C GLY A 53 16.11 -5.69 28.13
N ILE A 54 15.44 -6.32 27.15
CA ILE A 54 16.13 -6.89 25.98
C ILE A 54 15.32 -6.63 24.70
N PRO A 55 15.85 -5.84 23.74
CA PRO A 55 15.17 -5.66 22.47
C PRO A 55 15.20 -6.98 21.68
N ILE A 56 14.02 -7.57 21.46
CA ILE A 56 13.87 -8.82 20.67
C ILE A 56 14.33 -8.63 19.23
N LYS A 57 14.29 -7.39 18.73
CA LYS A 57 14.78 -7.02 17.40
C LYS A 57 16.00 -6.12 17.51
N PRO A 58 17.02 -6.29 16.66
CA PRO A 58 18.11 -5.34 16.61
C PRO A 58 17.60 -3.95 16.18
N TRP A 59 18.25 -2.89 16.68
CA TRP A 59 17.80 -1.50 16.53
C TRP A 59 17.61 -1.06 15.08
N ASN A 60 18.44 -1.55 14.15
CA ASN A 60 18.30 -1.28 12.72
C ASN A 60 16.96 -1.77 12.15
N VAL A 61 16.52 -2.97 12.54
CA VAL A 61 15.23 -3.55 12.12
C VAL A 61 14.08 -2.75 12.73
N TYR A 62 14.21 -2.34 13.99
CA TYR A 62 13.20 -1.53 14.67
C TYR A 62 13.00 -0.18 13.94
N ILE A 63 14.08 0.57 13.71
CA ILE A 63 14.05 1.87 13.04
C ILE A 63 13.46 1.73 11.63
N PHE A 64 13.87 0.69 10.89
CA PHE A 64 13.32 0.41 9.57
C PHE A 64 11.79 0.21 9.60
N VAL A 65 11.28 -0.58 10.56
CA VAL A 65 9.83 -0.81 10.69
C VAL A 65 9.09 0.47 11.06
N VAL A 66 9.65 1.30 11.95
CA VAL A 66 9.04 2.59 12.33
C VAL A 66 8.97 3.53 11.13
N ILE A 67 10.07 3.70 10.39
CA ILE A 67 10.11 4.56 9.21
C ILE A 67 9.11 4.06 8.16
N THR A 68 9.13 2.78 7.82
CA THR A 68 8.22 2.21 6.82
C THR A 68 6.75 2.32 7.22
N ALA A 69 6.43 2.17 8.51
CA ALA A 69 5.08 2.35 9.02
C ALA A 69 4.61 3.82 8.94
N ILE A 70 5.49 4.79 9.24
CA ILE A 70 5.20 6.22 9.05
C ILE A 70 4.96 6.53 7.57
N PHE A 71 5.80 6.00 6.67
CA PHE A 71 5.59 6.14 5.23
C PHE A 71 4.24 5.57 4.79
N SER A 72 3.86 4.37 5.26
CA SER A 72 2.55 3.75 4.99
C SER A 72 1.39 4.67 5.41
N ILE A 73 1.48 5.30 6.59
CA ILE A 73 0.45 6.26 7.06
C ILE A 73 0.40 7.50 6.16
N ILE A 74 1.55 8.10 5.84
CA ILE A 74 1.63 9.29 4.98
C ILE A 74 1.05 8.99 3.59
N LEU A 75 1.37 7.83 3.02
CA LEU A 75 0.84 7.38 1.73
C LEU A 75 -0.67 7.13 1.80
N GLY A 76 -1.15 6.43 2.83
CA GLY A 76 -2.58 6.22 3.05
C GLY A 76 -3.37 7.54 3.11
N ILE A 77 -2.90 8.51 3.92
CA ILE A 77 -3.49 9.86 3.99
C ILE A 77 -3.42 10.56 2.63
N GLY A 78 -2.27 10.49 1.95
CA GLY A 78 -2.05 11.10 0.64
C GLY A 78 -3.03 10.58 -0.42
N ILE A 79 -3.28 9.27 -0.44
CA ILE A 79 -4.21 8.59 -1.35
C ILE A 79 -5.66 8.96 -1.04
N LEU A 80 -6.03 8.97 0.25
CA LEU A 80 -7.37 9.41 0.67
C LEU A 80 -7.63 10.88 0.25
N LYS A 81 -6.60 11.74 0.33
CA LYS A 81 -6.62 13.12 -0.14
C LYS A 81 -6.40 13.27 -1.65
N ARG A 82 -6.32 12.17 -2.41
CA ARG A 82 -6.14 12.16 -3.88
C ARG A 82 -4.92 12.92 -4.37
N ARG A 83 -3.84 12.93 -3.60
CA ARG A 83 -2.58 13.56 -4.00
C ARG A 83 -1.83 12.68 -5.00
N LEU A 84 -1.40 13.25 -6.12
CA LEU A 84 -0.72 12.52 -7.19
C LEU A 84 0.60 11.92 -6.72
N TRP A 85 1.39 12.70 -5.97
CA TRP A 85 2.67 12.27 -5.41
C TRP A 85 2.52 11.00 -4.56
N ALA A 86 1.38 10.83 -3.89
CA ALA A 86 1.15 9.65 -3.04
C ALA A 86 1.00 8.37 -3.87
N ASN A 87 0.39 8.46 -5.05
CA ASN A 87 0.29 7.30 -5.95
C ASN A 87 1.67 6.89 -6.49
N GLU A 88 2.50 7.88 -6.86
CA GLU A 88 3.83 7.60 -7.41
C GLU A 88 4.78 7.04 -6.36
N LEU A 89 4.77 7.63 -5.15
CA LEU A 89 5.53 7.10 -4.03
C LEU A 89 5.02 5.73 -3.59
N LEU A 90 3.72 5.46 -3.65
CA LEU A 90 3.19 4.14 -3.29
C LEU A 90 3.62 3.07 -4.29
N ILE A 91 3.66 3.37 -5.60
CA ILE A 91 4.20 2.45 -6.61
C ILE A 91 5.68 2.17 -6.31
N PHE A 92 6.48 3.21 -6.09
CA PHE A 92 7.91 3.08 -5.78
C PHE A 92 8.14 2.26 -4.51
N PHE A 93 7.43 2.60 -3.44
CA PHE A 93 7.50 1.91 -2.15
C PHE A 93 7.10 0.45 -2.27
N SER A 94 6.03 0.15 -3.02
CA SER A 94 5.59 -1.22 -3.24
C SER A 94 6.59 -2.04 -4.04
N GLY A 95 7.19 -1.44 -5.07
CA GLY A 95 8.30 -2.06 -5.80
C GLY A 95 9.49 -2.37 -4.89
N TYR A 96 9.87 -1.43 -4.03
CA TYR A 96 10.92 -1.62 -3.02
C TYR A 96 10.60 -2.76 -2.04
N VAL A 97 9.35 -2.87 -1.56
CA VAL A 97 8.93 -3.98 -0.69
C VAL A 97 9.00 -5.33 -1.42
N VAL A 98 8.55 -5.39 -2.67
CA VAL A 98 8.62 -6.60 -3.51
C VAL A 98 10.07 -7.04 -3.70
N ILE A 99 10.96 -6.12 -4.06
CA ILE A 99 12.40 -6.40 -4.24
C ILE A 99 13.01 -6.94 -2.94
N ASN A 100 12.76 -6.27 -1.80
CA ASN A 100 13.26 -6.73 -0.51
C ASN A 100 12.78 -8.15 -0.16
N LYS A 101 11.52 -8.47 -0.44
CA LYS A 101 11.01 -9.83 -0.21
C LYS A 101 11.67 -10.86 -1.11
N ILE A 102 11.94 -10.54 -2.37
CA ILE A 102 12.68 -11.43 -3.29
C ILE A 102 14.10 -11.66 -2.76
N LEU A 103 14.79 -10.59 -2.31
CA LEU A 103 16.11 -10.69 -1.70
C LEU A 103 16.09 -11.54 -0.41
N MET A 104 15.03 -11.45 0.38
CA MET A 104 14.84 -12.31 1.55
C MET A 104 14.62 -13.78 1.17
N TYR A 105 13.74 -14.06 0.20
CA TYR A 105 13.46 -15.43 -0.25
C TYR A 105 14.65 -16.10 -0.96
N SER A 106 15.49 -15.31 -1.63
CA SER A 106 16.75 -15.80 -2.22
C SER A 106 17.88 -16.00 -1.20
N GLY A 107 17.63 -15.70 0.09
CA GLY A 107 18.64 -15.81 1.14
C GLY A 107 19.71 -14.72 1.13
N LEU A 108 19.59 -13.72 0.24
CA LEU A 108 20.52 -12.59 0.16
C LEU A 108 20.33 -11.58 1.30
N LEU A 109 19.12 -11.52 1.88
CA LEU A 109 18.81 -10.72 3.06
C LEU A 109 18.20 -11.58 4.17
N THR A 110 18.93 -11.77 5.26
CA THR A 110 18.43 -12.44 6.48
C THR A 110 18.13 -11.41 7.57
N PHE A 111 16.84 -11.27 7.92
CA PHE A 111 16.45 -10.53 9.12
C PHE A 111 16.47 -11.47 10.33
N ASN A 112 17.54 -11.40 11.12
CA ASN A 112 17.70 -12.17 12.35
C ASN A 112 16.71 -11.70 13.43
N SER A 113 15.45 -12.14 13.37
CA SER A 113 14.52 -12.09 14.50
C SER A 113 13.31 -13.00 14.26
N HIS A 114 13.44 -14.27 14.66
CA HIS A 114 12.30 -15.18 14.79
C HIS A 114 11.53 -14.79 16.06
N ILE A 115 10.56 -13.90 15.93
CA ILE A 115 9.52 -13.76 16.95
C ILE A 115 8.60 -14.97 16.82
N VAL A 116 8.25 -15.59 17.95
CA VAL A 116 7.18 -16.61 18.02
C VAL A 116 5.91 -15.97 17.46
N LYS A 117 5.58 -16.29 16.20
CA LYS A 117 4.42 -15.73 15.52
C LYS A 117 3.31 -16.76 15.52
N ILE A 118 2.13 -16.32 15.93
CA ILE A 118 0.86 -17.06 15.79
C ILE A 118 0.59 -17.39 14.32
N ILE A 119 1.09 -16.56 13.39
CA ILE A 119 0.97 -16.76 11.95
C ILE A 119 2.32 -17.23 11.38
N PRO A 120 2.36 -18.33 10.61
CA PRO A 120 3.57 -18.77 9.96
C PRO A 120 4.20 -17.68 9.09
N ILE A 121 5.53 -17.58 9.16
CA ILE A 121 6.32 -16.56 8.43
C ILE A 121 6.03 -16.57 6.93
N TRP A 122 6.00 -17.77 6.33
CA TRP A 122 5.74 -17.94 4.90
C TRP A 122 4.37 -17.39 4.48
N ALA A 123 3.34 -17.55 5.31
CA ALA A 123 1.99 -17.07 5.02
C ALA A 123 1.93 -15.54 5.07
N LYS A 124 2.48 -14.95 6.13
CA LYS A 124 2.55 -13.49 6.26
C LYS A 124 3.32 -12.86 5.10
N ASP A 125 4.45 -13.46 4.72
CA ASP A 125 5.30 -12.89 3.70
C ASP A 125 4.70 -13.02 2.30
N SER A 126 4.02 -14.13 2.01
CA SER A 126 3.29 -14.35 0.76
C SER A 126 2.10 -13.41 0.60
N ILE A 127 1.28 -13.23 1.64
CA ILE A 127 0.13 -12.31 1.61
C ILE A 127 0.60 -10.88 1.30
N SER A 128 1.64 -10.44 2.00
CA SER A 128 2.19 -9.10 1.80
C SER A 128 2.85 -8.97 0.41
N PHE A 129 3.52 -9.99 -0.11
CA PHE A 129 4.06 -9.99 -1.47
C PHE A 129 2.96 -9.83 -2.54
N LEU A 130 1.92 -10.68 -2.46
CA LEU A 130 0.78 -10.66 -3.37
C LEU A 130 0.06 -9.32 -3.33
N TYR A 131 -0.16 -8.77 -2.13
CA TYR A 131 -0.78 -7.46 -1.96
C TYR A 131 -0.02 -6.36 -2.71
N HIS A 132 1.31 -6.26 -2.55
CA HIS A 132 2.10 -5.21 -3.19
C HIS A 132 2.17 -5.38 -4.71
N ILE A 133 2.23 -6.61 -5.23
CA ILE A 133 2.15 -6.87 -6.68
C ILE A 133 0.81 -6.39 -7.24
N VAL A 134 -0.29 -6.82 -6.62
CA VAL A 134 -1.64 -6.43 -7.04
C VAL A 134 -1.79 -4.92 -7.01
N LEU A 135 -1.26 -4.28 -5.97
CA LEU A 135 -1.31 -2.83 -5.81
C LEU A 135 -0.52 -2.08 -6.89
N VAL A 136 0.69 -2.55 -7.24
CA VAL A 136 1.47 -1.99 -8.36
C VAL A 136 0.72 -2.16 -9.69
N ILE A 137 0.17 -3.34 -9.97
CA ILE A 137 -0.59 -3.60 -11.19
C ILE A 137 -1.80 -2.66 -11.29
N ILE A 138 -2.59 -2.54 -10.22
CA ILE A 138 -3.79 -1.69 -10.19
C ILE A 138 -3.42 -0.22 -10.43
N LEU A 139 -2.38 0.28 -9.74
CA LEU A 139 -1.98 1.68 -9.87
C LEU A 139 -1.36 1.99 -11.24
N LEU A 140 -0.54 1.09 -11.79
CA LEU A 140 0.00 1.23 -13.15
C LEU A 140 -1.10 1.18 -14.21
N TYR A 141 -2.07 0.25 -14.06
CA TYR A 141 -3.23 0.18 -14.93
C TYR A 141 -3.98 1.52 -14.96
N PHE A 142 -4.23 2.11 -13.79
CA PHE A 142 -4.89 3.43 -13.72
C PHE A 142 -4.02 4.57 -14.25
N LYS A 143 -2.70 4.52 -14.07
CA LYS A 143 -1.76 5.53 -14.60
C LYS A 143 -1.65 5.48 -16.13
N LEU A 144 -1.64 4.29 -16.73
CA LEU A 144 -1.47 4.10 -18.18
C LEU A 144 -2.76 4.37 -18.98
N ILE A 145 -3.92 3.97 -18.46
CA ILE A 145 -5.19 4.05 -19.22
C ILE A 145 -5.86 5.41 -19.12
N GLN A 146 -5.53 6.19 -18.11
CA GLN A 146 -5.96 7.58 -18.00
C GLN A 146 -4.75 8.42 -17.63
N PRO A 147 -3.99 8.94 -18.63
CA PRO A 147 -3.12 10.07 -18.34
C PRO A 147 -4.04 11.12 -17.75
N ILE A 148 -3.92 11.32 -16.43
CA ILE A 148 -4.74 12.26 -15.70
C ILE A 148 -4.51 13.57 -16.44
N ASN A 149 -5.56 14.10 -17.06
CA ASN A 149 -5.49 15.36 -17.77
C ASN A 149 -5.40 16.43 -16.68
N LEU A 150 -4.20 16.61 -16.15
CA LEU A 150 -3.83 17.50 -15.07
C LEU A 150 -3.69 18.90 -15.61
N LYS A 151 -4.81 19.43 -16.11
CA LYS A 151 -5.02 20.88 -16.22
C LYS A 151 -5.89 21.30 -15.05
N LYS A 152 -5.30 21.40 -13.85
CA LYS A 152 -5.75 22.29 -12.78
C LYS A 152 -4.56 22.67 -11.92
#